data_AF-A0A8R1TPH1-F1
#
_entry.id   AF-A0A8R1TPH1-F1
#
_cell.length_a   1.000
_cell.length_b   1.000
_cell.length_c   1.000
_cell.angle_alpha   90.00
_cell.angle_beta   90.00
_cell.angle_gamma   90.00
#
_symmetry.space_group_name_H-M   'P 1'
#
loop_
_entity.id
_entity.type
_entity.pdbx_description
1 polymer ?
#
loop_
_entity_poly.entity_id
_entity_poly.type
_entity_poly.pdbx_seq_one_letter_code
_entity_poly.pdbx_strand_id
1 'polypeptide(L)'
;MENELYESYEKMKSLEDEQRKTGEEIWLAKERVANQDRELENLHGQCSWLRDENARLQNELGEERKRNIENGGVDWSKFDEMKNEMKQIENILRDEKSKVEWRLGEVTQYWNDAKWKIGELEAGMAHKEWLLDQAQQKIYELDQMYRFRDTTKNALDGTFLIKKQPTGDRYKWRLAMWNESSPEDLKDYRRIWFEIRAPTSKIVLLSASFVNWECFLLCQKLENDADKFGVWVDIPPGRYEFVFIVDGNWTTSENYATCWNEHGTHNNWRNVD
;
A
#
# COMPACT_ATOMS: atom_id res chain seq x y z
N MET A 1 45.74 113.47 -0.02
CA MET A 1 46.02 114.07 1.31
C MET A 1 44.74 114.45 2.07
N GLU A 2 43.95 115.47 1.71
CA GLU A 2 42.73 115.82 2.51
C GLU A 2 41.63 114.73 2.49
N ASN A 3 41.33 114.12 1.34
CA ASN A 3 40.34 113.02 1.27
C ASN A 3 40.80 111.77 2.03
N GLU A 4 42.08 111.41 1.95
CA GLU A 4 42.63 110.24 2.68
C GLU A 4 42.61 110.46 4.20
N LEU A 5 42.85 111.70 4.65
CA LEU A 5 42.73 112.07 6.06
C LEU A 5 41.28 111.96 6.53
N TYR A 6 40.32 112.43 5.72
CA TYR A 6 38.89 112.35 6.03
C TYR A 6 38.40 110.89 6.07
N GLU A 7 38.76 110.07 5.08
CA GLU A 7 38.45 108.63 5.06
C GLU A 7 39.08 107.89 6.25
N SER A 8 40.32 108.24 6.63
CA SER A 8 40.96 107.69 7.83
C SER A 8 40.21 108.09 9.11
N TYR A 9 39.70 109.32 9.18
CA TYR A 9 38.95 109.82 10.34
C TYR A 9 37.58 109.16 10.45
N GLU A 10 36.86 109.01 9.33
CA GLU A 10 35.60 108.26 9.27
C GLU A 10 35.80 106.78 9.64
N LYS A 11 36.85 106.15 9.13
CA LYS A 11 37.19 104.77 9.47
C LYS A 11 37.56 104.60 10.94
N MET A 12 38.32 105.54 11.51
CA MET A 12 38.63 105.57 12.94
C MET A 12 37.35 105.70 13.76
N LYS A 13 36.46 106.62 13.41
CA LYS A 13 35.18 106.81 14.09
C LYS A 13 34.27 105.57 13.97
N SER A 14 34.22 104.94 12.81
CA SER A 14 33.49 103.67 12.60
C SER A 14 34.06 102.54 13.46
N LEU A 15 35.40 102.44 13.57
CA LEU A 15 36.06 101.46 14.43
C LEU A 15 35.84 101.76 15.91
N GLU A 16 35.80 103.03 16.32
CA GLU A 16 35.46 103.42 17.69
C GLU A 16 34.01 103.08 18.03
N ASP A 17 33.07 103.30 17.09
CA ASP A 17 31.67 102.90 17.26
C ASP A 17 31.50 101.38 17.28
N GLU A 18 32.22 100.63 16.44
CA GLU A 18 32.26 99.16 16.52
C GLU A 18 32.90 98.68 17.83
N GLN A 19 33.97 99.32 18.29
CA GLN A 19 34.63 99.00 19.55
C GLN A 19 33.70 99.27 20.74
N ARG A 20 32.93 100.36 20.69
CA ARG A 20 31.92 100.68 21.70
C ARG A 20 30.79 99.65 21.69
N LYS A 21 30.27 99.31 20.51
CA LYS A 21 29.21 98.31 20.34
C LYS A 21 29.67 96.92 20.81
N THR A 22 30.86 96.49 20.43
CA THR A 22 31.45 95.23 20.92
C THR A 22 31.71 95.27 22.42
N GLY A 23 32.11 96.42 22.98
CA GLY A 23 32.22 96.63 24.42
C GLY A 23 30.89 96.45 25.16
N GLU A 24 29.80 97.00 24.62
CA GLU A 24 28.44 96.82 25.15
C GLU A 24 27.97 95.36 25.03
N GLU A 25 28.23 94.70 23.91
CA GLU A 25 27.91 93.28 23.70
C GLU A 25 28.69 92.38 24.67
N ILE A 26 29.98 92.64 24.89
CA ILE A 26 30.82 91.92 25.87
C ILE A 26 30.29 92.16 27.28
N TRP A 27 29.90 93.38 27.62
CA TRP A 27 29.34 93.68 28.93
C TRP A 27 28.02 92.94 29.17
N LEU A 28 27.10 92.97 28.21
CA LEU A 28 25.85 92.21 28.26
C LEU A 28 26.07 90.69 28.32
N ALA A 29 27.11 90.18 27.66
CA ALA A 29 27.49 88.77 27.75
C ALA A 29 28.02 88.43 29.15
N LYS A 30 28.91 89.27 29.71
CA LYS A 30 29.43 89.09 31.08
C LYS A 30 28.33 89.15 32.13
N GLU A 31 27.38 90.06 32.00
CA GLU A 31 26.26 90.16 32.93
C GLU A 31 25.34 88.93 32.84
N ARG A 32 25.12 88.39 31.62
CA ARG A 32 24.38 87.13 31.44
C ARG A 32 25.09 85.94 32.08
N VAL A 33 26.40 85.82 31.89
CA VAL A 33 27.20 84.76 32.53
C VAL A 33 27.15 84.89 34.05
N ALA A 34 27.30 86.10 34.60
CA ALA A 34 27.21 86.32 36.05
C ALA A 34 25.81 85.99 36.62
N ASN A 35 24.74 86.26 35.87
CA ASN A 35 23.39 85.82 36.24
C ASN A 35 23.26 84.29 36.23
N GLN A 36 23.78 83.63 35.20
CA GLN A 36 23.76 82.15 35.10
C GLN A 36 24.59 81.48 36.20
N ASP A 37 25.75 82.04 36.55
CA ASP A 37 26.59 81.52 37.64
C ASP A 37 25.85 81.59 38.99
N ARG A 38 25.10 82.68 39.25
CA ARG A 38 24.26 82.82 40.45
C ARG A 38 23.10 81.82 40.47
N GLU A 39 22.47 81.54 39.33
CA GLU A 39 21.43 80.51 39.21
C GLU A 39 21.99 79.09 39.44
N LEU A 40 23.15 78.78 38.85
CA LEU A 40 23.83 77.50 39.03
C LEU A 40 24.24 77.26 40.48
N GLU A 41 24.76 78.29 41.16
CA GLU A 41 25.11 78.20 42.58
C GLU A 41 23.88 77.91 43.44
N ASN A 42 22.75 78.57 43.16
CA ASN A 42 21.48 78.30 43.84
C ASN A 42 21.00 76.85 43.60
N LEU A 43 21.01 76.39 42.34
CA LEU A 43 20.62 75.02 42.00
C LEU A 43 21.54 73.97 42.65
N HIS A 44 22.84 74.21 42.71
CA HIS A 44 23.77 73.33 43.43
C HIS A 44 23.45 73.28 44.92
N GLY A 45 23.12 74.42 45.54
CA GLY A 45 22.65 74.47 46.92
C GLY A 45 21.40 73.62 47.15
N GLN A 46 20.41 73.70 46.25
CA GLN A 46 19.19 72.89 46.32
C GLN A 46 19.47 71.39 46.14
N CYS A 47 20.31 71.01 45.18
CA CYS A 47 20.70 69.61 44.95
C CYS A 47 21.45 69.03 46.15
N SER A 48 22.32 69.82 46.78
CA SER A 48 23.01 69.41 48.02
C SER A 48 21.99 69.17 49.13
N TRP A 49 21.08 70.13 49.35
CA TRP A 49 20.05 70.01 50.37
C TRP A 49 19.14 68.79 50.13
N LEU A 50 18.67 68.56 48.90
CA LEU A 50 17.84 67.39 48.57
C LEU A 50 18.56 66.06 48.78
N ARG A 51 19.88 66.02 48.56
CA ARG A 51 20.69 64.83 48.80
C ARG A 51 20.80 64.56 50.30
N ASP A 52 21.10 65.61 51.07
CA ASP A 52 21.22 65.52 52.53
C ASP A 52 19.87 65.15 53.17
N GLU A 53 18.78 65.74 52.69
CA GLU A 53 17.42 65.44 53.11
C GLU A 53 17.02 64.00 52.76
N ASN A 54 17.36 63.50 51.57
CA ASN A 54 17.14 62.09 51.21
C ASN A 54 17.93 61.15 52.12
N ALA A 55 19.19 61.47 52.42
CA ALA A 55 20.01 60.68 53.34
C ALA A 55 19.39 60.67 54.75
N ARG A 56 18.88 61.82 55.22
CA ARG A 56 18.18 61.92 56.50
C ARG A 56 16.93 61.06 56.52
N LEU A 57 16.08 61.17 55.50
CA LEU A 57 14.84 60.39 55.37
C LEU A 57 15.12 58.89 55.28
N GLN A 58 16.20 58.46 54.61
CA GLN A 58 16.61 57.06 54.59
C GLN A 58 17.02 56.55 55.98
N ASN A 59 17.76 57.36 56.74
CA ASN A 59 18.12 57.01 58.12
C ASN A 59 16.89 56.96 59.02
N GLU A 60 16.00 57.95 58.97
CA GLU A 60 14.73 57.96 59.71
C GLU A 60 13.88 56.73 59.37
N LEU A 61 13.78 56.37 58.09
CA LEU A 61 13.06 55.16 57.65
C LEU A 61 13.72 53.88 58.19
N GLY A 62 15.04 53.81 58.22
CA GLY A 62 15.80 52.70 58.81
C GLY A 62 15.55 52.57 60.32
N GLU A 63 15.55 53.69 61.03
CA GLU A 63 15.25 53.74 62.46
C GLU A 63 13.80 53.36 62.75
N GLU A 64 12.83 53.87 61.99
CA GLU A 64 11.42 53.47 62.10
C GLU A 64 11.22 51.98 61.83
N ARG A 65 11.89 51.41 60.81
CA ARG A 65 11.86 49.95 60.57
C ARG A 65 12.38 49.18 61.77
N LYS A 66 13.48 49.63 62.38
CA LYS A 66 14.05 49.00 63.57
C LYS A 66 13.14 49.14 64.80
N ARG A 67 12.58 50.33 65.05
CA ARG A 67 11.60 50.56 66.12
C ARG A 67 10.34 49.72 65.93
N ASN A 68 9.86 49.57 64.69
CA ASN A 68 8.71 48.72 64.39
C ASN A 68 9.02 47.26 64.74
N ILE A 69 10.22 46.75 64.43
CA ILE A 69 10.65 45.41 64.85
C ILE A 69 10.68 45.28 66.38
N GLU A 70 11.25 46.25 67.09
CA GLU A 70 11.33 46.26 68.56
C GLU A 70 9.95 46.30 69.23
N ASN A 71 8.97 46.97 68.62
CA ASN A 71 7.59 47.04 69.09
C ASN A 71 6.72 45.83 68.68
N GLY A 72 7.32 44.76 68.16
CA GLY A 72 6.60 43.55 67.74
C GLY A 72 5.95 43.66 66.36
N GLY A 73 6.31 44.67 65.57
CA GLY A 73 5.94 44.82 64.17
C GLY A 73 6.75 43.92 63.23
N VAL A 74 6.37 43.93 61.95
CA VAL A 74 6.87 42.98 60.95
C VAL A 74 8.36 43.22 60.62
N ASP A 75 9.16 42.16 60.74
CA ASP A 75 10.56 42.12 60.32
C ASP A 75 10.68 41.95 58.80
N TRP A 76 10.96 43.06 58.11
CA TRP A 76 11.10 43.11 56.66
C TRP A 76 12.29 42.29 56.14
N SER A 77 13.33 42.05 56.94
CA SER A 77 14.49 41.27 56.50
C SER A 77 14.11 39.80 56.27
N LYS A 78 13.36 39.21 57.20
CA LYS A 78 12.77 37.87 57.05
C LYS A 78 11.84 37.77 55.85
N PHE A 79 11.10 38.83 55.55
CA PHE A 79 10.24 38.86 54.37
C PHE A 79 11.04 38.80 53.07
N ASP A 80 12.14 39.56 52.97
CA ASP A 80 13.04 39.51 51.80
C ASP A 80 13.78 38.17 51.70
N GLU A 81 14.21 37.58 52.81
CA GLU A 81 14.76 36.22 52.86
C GLU A 81 13.75 35.19 52.34
N MET A 82 12.54 35.18 52.89
CA MET A 82 11.47 34.28 52.47
C MET A 82 11.09 34.48 50.99
N LYS A 83 11.10 35.72 50.50
CA LYS A 83 10.88 36.02 49.08
C LYS A 83 11.99 35.47 48.19
N ASN A 84 13.25 35.57 48.62
CA ASN A 84 14.38 35.00 47.90
C ASN A 84 14.35 33.47 47.92
N GLU A 85 14.03 32.84 49.04
CA GLU A 85 13.82 31.39 49.16
C GLU A 85 12.69 30.92 48.24
N MET A 86 11.55 31.62 48.26
CA MET A 86 10.41 31.31 47.40
C MET A 86 10.79 31.38 45.91
N LYS A 87 11.60 32.37 45.53
CA LYS A 87 12.12 32.49 44.16
C LYS A 87 13.09 31.36 43.80
N GLN A 88 13.92 30.90 44.73
CA GLN A 88 14.79 29.74 44.50
C GLN A 88 13.98 28.46 44.32
N ILE A 89 12.97 28.23 45.16
CA ILE A 89 12.05 27.10 45.05
C ILE A 89 11.30 27.14 43.72
N GLU A 90 10.83 28.31 43.29
CA GLU A 90 10.16 28.49 42.00
C GLU A 90 11.08 28.13 40.82
N ASN A 91 12.35 28.53 40.86
CA ASN A 91 13.33 28.15 39.84
C ASN A 91 13.58 26.63 39.82
N ILE A 92 13.72 25.99 40.99
CA ILE A 92 13.89 24.53 41.08
C ILE A 92 12.66 23.80 40.52
N LEU A 93 11.45 24.25 40.90
CA LEU A 93 10.20 23.70 40.38
C LEU A 93 10.10 23.85 38.87
N ARG A 94 10.56 24.98 38.32
CA ARG A 94 10.57 25.23 36.89
C ARG A 94 11.53 24.28 36.16
N ASP A 95 12.73 24.07 36.71
CA ASP A 95 13.72 23.15 36.14
C ASP A 95 13.22 21.69 36.21
N GLU A 96 12.66 21.26 37.34
CA GLU A 96 12.08 19.92 37.47
C GLU A 96 10.88 19.73 36.54
N LYS A 97 10.02 20.74 36.39
CA LYS A 97 8.93 20.72 35.40
C LYS A 97 9.47 20.51 33.99
N SER A 98 10.51 21.25 33.59
CA SER A 98 11.12 21.09 32.27
C SER A 98 11.73 19.70 32.07
N LYS A 99 12.36 19.11 33.10
CA LYS A 99 12.84 17.72 33.03
C LYS A 99 11.70 16.72 32.84
N VAL A 100 10.60 16.88 33.58
CA VAL A 100 9.43 15.99 33.46
C VAL A 100 8.79 16.12 32.09
N GLU A 101 8.62 17.33 31.57
CA GLU A 101 8.09 17.57 30.23
C GLU A 101 8.96 16.92 29.15
N TRP A 102 10.29 16.99 29.30
CA TRP A 102 11.22 16.35 28.37
C TRP A 102 11.09 14.82 28.39
N ARG A 103 11.08 14.20 29.58
CA ARG A 103 10.88 12.75 29.74
C ARG A 103 9.51 12.29 29.24
N LEU A 104 8.47 13.10 29.43
CA LEU A 104 7.15 12.83 28.88
C LEU A 104 7.19 12.81 27.34
N GLY A 105 7.93 13.75 26.74
CA GLY A 105 8.20 13.77 25.30
C GLY A 105 8.89 12.50 24.82
N GLU A 106 9.95 12.06 25.49
CA GLU A 106 10.67 10.82 25.16
C GLU A 106 9.77 9.58 25.25
N VAL A 107 9.04 9.42 26.37
CA VAL A 107 8.12 8.28 26.55
C VAL A 107 7.01 8.29 25.50
N THR A 108 6.51 9.46 25.12
CA THR A 108 5.51 9.60 24.06
C THR A 108 6.09 9.19 22.70
N GLN A 109 7.33 9.55 22.40
CA GLN A 109 8.01 9.08 21.19
C GLN A 109 8.18 7.56 21.19
N TYR A 110 8.69 6.97 22.27
CA TYR A 110 8.82 5.52 22.37
C TYR A 110 7.49 4.78 22.22
N TRP A 111 6.41 5.33 22.79
CA TRP A 111 5.09 4.76 22.64
C TRP A 111 4.59 4.83 21.19
N ASN A 112 4.81 5.95 20.50
CA ASN A 112 4.46 6.08 19.09
C ASN A 112 5.27 5.11 18.21
N ASP A 113 6.58 5.00 18.43
CA ASP A 113 7.44 4.08 17.68
C ASP A 113 7.03 2.61 17.91
N ALA A 114 6.74 2.24 19.15
CA ALA A 114 6.23 0.91 19.48
C ALA A 114 4.88 0.64 18.81
N LYS A 115 3.97 1.61 18.81
CA LYS A 115 2.68 1.50 18.13
C LYS A 115 2.83 1.32 16.62
N TRP A 116 3.72 2.08 16.00
CA TRP A 116 4.06 1.90 14.58
C TRP A 116 4.62 0.50 14.31
N LYS A 117 5.53 0.02 15.15
CA LYS A 117 6.12 -1.31 14.98
C LYS A 117 5.10 -2.43 15.12
N ILE A 118 4.16 -2.29 16.05
CA ILE A 118 3.04 -3.23 16.21
C ILE A 118 2.20 -3.25 14.93
N GLY A 119 1.81 -2.08 14.38
CA GLY A 119 1.03 -2.02 13.14
C GLY A 119 1.75 -2.65 11.94
N GLU A 120 3.07 -2.48 11.82
CA GLU A 120 3.89 -3.15 10.79
C GLU A 120 3.85 -4.68 10.95
N LEU A 121 3.99 -5.18 12.18
CA LEU A 121 3.94 -6.61 12.47
C LEU A 121 2.55 -7.20 12.21
N GLU A 122 1.49 -6.50 12.60
CA GLU A 122 0.10 -6.91 12.35
C GLU A 122 -0.20 -7.02 10.85
N ALA A 123 0.20 -6.02 10.07
CA ALA A 123 0.08 -6.08 8.61
C ALA A 123 0.87 -7.25 8.01
N GLY A 124 2.09 -7.49 8.51
CA GLY A 124 2.92 -8.61 8.12
C GLY A 124 2.36 -9.98 8.51
N MET A 125 1.57 -10.08 9.58
CA MET A 125 0.86 -11.29 9.98
C MET A 125 -0.36 -11.54 9.09
N ALA A 126 -1.20 -10.53 8.88
CA ALA A 126 -2.40 -10.64 8.04
C ALA A 126 -2.05 -11.08 6.61
N HIS A 127 -0.93 -10.58 6.05
CA HIS A 127 -0.47 -11.03 4.74
C HIS A 127 -0.09 -12.51 4.70
N LYS A 128 0.56 -13.01 5.77
CA LYS A 128 0.92 -14.44 5.86
C LYS A 128 -0.31 -15.33 6.05
N GLU A 129 -1.29 -14.89 6.84
CA GLU A 129 -2.58 -15.58 6.98
C GLU A 129 -3.28 -15.70 5.63
N TRP A 130 -3.32 -14.61 4.84
CA TRP A 130 -3.89 -14.65 3.50
C TRP A 130 -3.17 -15.65 2.58
N LEU A 131 -1.83 -15.71 2.61
CA LEU A 131 -1.07 -16.70 1.84
C LEU A 131 -1.37 -18.15 2.26
N LEU A 132 -1.56 -18.38 3.56
CA LEU A 132 -1.95 -19.69 4.09
C LEU A 132 -3.34 -20.10 3.58
N ASP A 133 -4.31 -19.18 3.60
CA ASP A 133 -5.66 -19.44 3.08
C ASP A 133 -5.64 -19.79 1.59
N GLN A 134 -4.84 -19.07 0.78
CA GLN A 134 -4.67 -19.40 -0.64
C GLN A 134 -4.07 -20.79 -0.84
N ALA A 135 -3.08 -21.17 -0.04
CA ALA A 135 -2.48 -22.51 -0.11
C ALA A 135 -3.46 -23.61 0.31
N GLN A 136 -4.24 -23.38 1.36
CA GLN A 136 -5.27 -24.32 1.83
C GLN A 136 -6.36 -24.51 0.77
N GLN A 137 -6.83 -23.43 0.15
CA GLN A 137 -7.78 -23.50 -0.96
C GLN A 137 -7.22 -24.34 -2.10
N LYS A 138 -5.95 -24.17 -2.45
CA LYS A 138 -5.33 -24.92 -3.54
C LYS A 138 -5.19 -26.41 -3.21
N ILE A 139 -4.83 -26.75 -1.98
CA ILE A 139 -4.77 -28.13 -1.50
C ILE A 139 -6.16 -28.77 -1.58
N TYR A 140 -7.21 -28.04 -1.18
CA TYR A 140 -8.58 -28.54 -1.26
C TYR A 140 -8.99 -28.83 -2.71
N GLU A 141 -8.72 -27.92 -3.65
CA GLU A 141 -8.98 -28.15 -5.08
C GLU A 141 -8.26 -29.40 -5.60
N LEU A 142 -6.99 -29.57 -5.25
CA LEU A 142 -6.20 -30.73 -5.64
C LEU A 142 -6.76 -32.03 -5.04
N ASP A 143 -7.13 -32.03 -3.75
CA ASP A 143 -7.74 -33.21 -3.11
C ASP A 143 -9.04 -33.61 -3.81
N GLN A 144 -9.90 -32.66 -4.18
CA GLN A 144 -11.11 -32.94 -4.95
C GLN A 144 -10.79 -33.55 -6.33
N MET A 145 -9.79 -33.02 -7.04
CA MET A 145 -9.36 -33.57 -8.33
C MET A 145 -8.79 -34.99 -8.18
N TYR A 146 -7.95 -35.23 -7.16
CA TYR A 146 -7.38 -36.55 -6.90
C TYR A 146 -8.46 -37.57 -6.54
N ARG A 147 -9.40 -37.21 -5.67
CA ARG A 147 -10.55 -38.07 -5.35
C ARG A 147 -11.40 -38.38 -6.57
N PHE A 148 -11.69 -37.38 -7.40
CA PHE A 148 -12.45 -37.60 -8.64
C PHE A 148 -11.70 -38.55 -9.58
N ARG A 149 -10.40 -38.31 -9.80
CA ARG A 149 -9.53 -39.16 -10.62
C ARG A 149 -9.49 -40.59 -10.09
N ASP A 150 -9.28 -40.78 -8.80
CA ASP A 150 -9.15 -42.12 -8.20
C ASP A 150 -10.50 -42.86 -8.25
N THR A 151 -11.61 -42.15 -8.04
CA THR A 151 -12.96 -42.72 -8.17
C THR A 151 -13.27 -43.09 -9.62
N THR A 152 -12.94 -42.21 -10.58
CA THR A 152 -13.13 -42.49 -12.02
C THR A 152 -12.20 -43.57 -12.50
N LYS A 153 -10.95 -43.64 -12.04
CA LYS A 153 -10.04 -44.75 -12.36
C LYS A 153 -10.66 -46.07 -11.92
N ASN A 154 -11.10 -46.18 -10.67
CA ASN A 154 -11.69 -47.44 -10.19
C ASN A 154 -13.02 -47.79 -10.87
N ALA A 155 -13.82 -46.80 -11.27
CA ALA A 155 -15.16 -47.03 -11.82
C ALA A 155 -15.19 -47.16 -13.36
N LEU A 156 -14.25 -46.52 -14.06
CA LEU A 156 -14.26 -46.40 -15.52
C LEU A 156 -13.13 -47.16 -16.20
N ASP A 157 -12.13 -47.67 -15.48
CA ASP A 157 -11.08 -48.47 -16.11
C ASP A 157 -11.68 -49.69 -16.83
N GLY A 158 -11.36 -49.85 -18.11
CA GLY A 158 -11.96 -50.85 -19.01
C GLY A 158 -13.42 -50.57 -19.43
N THR A 159 -14.01 -49.46 -19.01
CA THR A 159 -15.39 -49.08 -19.39
C THR A 159 -15.43 -48.41 -20.76
N PHE A 160 -16.36 -48.84 -21.61
CA PHE A 160 -16.66 -48.15 -22.86
C PHE A 160 -17.45 -46.87 -22.60
N LEU A 161 -16.83 -45.73 -22.85
CA LEU A 161 -17.50 -44.44 -22.90
C LEU A 161 -18.26 -44.32 -24.21
N ILE A 162 -19.58 -44.49 -24.12
CA ILE A 162 -20.50 -44.25 -25.24
C ILE A 162 -21.12 -42.86 -25.05
N LYS A 163 -20.57 -41.85 -25.74
CA LYS A 163 -21.19 -40.52 -25.78
C LYS A 163 -22.25 -40.48 -26.88
N LYS A 164 -23.51 -40.75 -26.55
CA LYS A 164 -24.65 -40.51 -27.43
C LYS A 164 -24.96 -39.01 -27.47
N GLN A 165 -24.83 -38.36 -28.64
CA GLN A 165 -25.31 -36.97 -28.77
C GLN A 165 -26.84 -36.95 -28.58
N PRO A 166 -27.38 -36.04 -27.75
CA PRO A 166 -28.78 -36.09 -27.34
C PRO A 166 -29.77 -35.82 -28.49
N THR A 167 -29.36 -35.10 -29.54
CA THR A 167 -30.22 -34.75 -30.69
C THR A 167 -29.41 -34.53 -31.97
N GLY A 168 -30.00 -34.85 -33.13
CA GLY A 168 -29.43 -34.65 -34.48
C GLY A 168 -28.63 -35.84 -35.02
N ASP A 169 -27.57 -36.24 -34.31
CA ASP A 169 -26.55 -37.16 -34.83
C ASP A 169 -26.49 -38.49 -34.07
N ARG A 170 -27.63 -39.19 -33.96
CA ARG A 170 -27.74 -40.46 -33.20
C ARG A 170 -26.86 -41.62 -33.73
N TYR A 171 -26.21 -41.42 -34.88
CA TYR A 171 -25.35 -42.39 -35.58
C TYR A 171 -23.84 -42.11 -35.40
N LYS A 172 -23.47 -41.03 -34.68
CA LYS A 172 -22.06 -40.74 -34.36
C LYS A 172 -21.70 -41.34 -33.01
N TRP A 173 -21.12 -42.54 -33.05
CA TRP A 173 -20.64 -43.22 -31.85
C TRP A 173 -19.20 -42.80 -31.58
N ARG A 174 -18.97 -42.07 -30.48
CA ARG A 174 -17.63 -42.00 -29.89
C ARG A 174 -17.53 -43.17 -28.92
N LEU A 175 -16.70 -44.14 -29.28
CA LEU A 175 -16.38 -45.32 -28.47
C LEU A 175 -14.94 -45.18 -28.03
N ALA A 176 -14.75 -44.57 -26.86
CA ALA A 176 -13.45 -44.59 -26.22
C ALA A 176 -13.48 -45.63 -25.10
N MET A 177 -12.47 -46.49 -25.07
CA MET A 177 -12.24 -47.36 -23.92
C MET A 177 -11.36 -46.56 -22.98
N TRP A 178 -11.84 -46.29 -21.78
CA TRP A 178 -11.04 -45.58 -20.80
C TRP A 178 -9.98 -46.52 -20.23
N ASN A 179 -8.72 -46.13 -20.28
CA ASN A 179 -7.58 -46.89 -19.76
C ASN A 179 -6.65 -45.99 -18.94
N GLU A 180 -5.54 -46.54 -18.44
CA GLU A 180 -4.57 -45.81 -17.60
C GLU A 180 -3.93 -44.58 -18.27
N SER A 181 -3.95 -44.51 -19.60
CA SER A 181 -3.38 -43.44 -20.41
C SER A 181 -4.41 -42.38 -20.81
N SER A 182 -5.70 -42.55 -20.45
CA SER A 182 -6.75 -41.56 -20.67
C SER A 182 -6.69 -40.44 -19.61
N PRO A 183 -6.90 -39.16 -19.99
CA PRO A 183 -7.42 -38.69 -21.28
C PRO A 183 -6.33 -38.40 -22.33
N GLU A 184 -5.04 -38.53 -22.02
CA GLU A 184 -3.97 -38.23 -22.96
C GLU A 184 -3.97 -39.14 -24.20
N ASP A 185 -4.47 -40.36 -24.18
CA ASP A 185 -4.55 -41.21 -25.37
C ASP A 185 -5.70 -40.84 -26.34
N LEU A 186 -6.72 -40.12 -25.85
CA LEU A 186 -7.89 -39.73 -26.64
C LEU A 186 -7.54 -38.80 -27.81
N LYS A 187 -6.40 -38.11 -27.77
CA LYS A 187 -5.89 -37.29 -28.88
C LYS A 187 -5.43 -38.13 -30.08
N ASP A 188 -5.14 -39.42 -29.88
CA ASP A 188 -4.67 -40.30 -30.95
C ASP A 188 -5.82 -41.00 -31.67
N TYR A 189 -7.04 -40.96 -31.14
CA TYR A 189 -8.22 -41.57 -31.75
C TYR A 189 -8.50 -41.00 -33.16
N ARG A 190 -8.77 -41.90 -34.10
CA ARG A 190 -9.10 -41.59 -35.49
C ARG A 190 -10.56 -41.87 -35.77
N ARG A 191 -11.20 -40.95 -36.48
CA ARG A 191 -12.55 -41.13 -36.98
C ARG A 191 -12.54 -41.97 -38.26
N ILE A 192 -13.08 -43.18 -38.20
CA ILE A 192 -13.07 -44.17 -39.27
C ILE A 192 -14.49 -44.53 -39.70
N TRP A 193 -14.70 -44.61 -41.02
CA TRP A 193 -15.96 -45.02 -41.63
C TRP A 193 -15.92 -46.48 -42.05
N PHE A 194 -16.85 -47.29 -41.54
CA PHE A 194 -17.06 -48.68 -41.95
C PHE A 194 -18.31 -48.78 -42.81
N GLU A 195 -18.22 -49.41 -43.99
CA GLU A 195 -19.35 -49.55 -44.92
C GLU A 195 -19.50 -50.91 -45.62
N ILE A 196 -20.74 -51.22 -45.94
CA ILE A 196 -21.13 -52.37 -46.75
C ILE A 196 -22.20 -51.96 -47.75
N ARG A 197 -22.17 -52.58 -48.93
CA ARG A 197 -23.28 -52.53 -49.88
C ARG A 197 -24.28 -53.64 -49.55
N ALA A 198 -25.49 -53.27 -49.20
CA ALA A 198 -26.57 -54.16 -48.79
C ALA A 198 -27.90 -53.65 -49.39
N PRO A 199 -28.11 -53.80 -50.71
CA PRO A 199 -29.30 -53.31 -51.37
C PRO A 199 -30.55 -53.97 -50.77
N THR A 200 -31.62 -53.20 -50.62
CA THR A 200 -32.92 -53.64 -50.06
C THR A 200 -32.94 -54.05 -48.58
N SER A 201 -31.80 -53.99 -47.87
CA SER A 201 -31.74 -54.39 -46.47
C SER A 201 -32.45 -53.42 -45.53
N LYS A 202 -33.04 -53.96 -44.45
CA LYS A 202 -33.78 -53.16 -43.46
C LYS A 202 -32.89 -52.77 -42.29
N ILE A 203 -32.05 -53.69 -41.85
CA ILE A 203 -31.14 -53.47 -40.73
C ILE A 203 -29.75 -53.98 -41.07
N VAL A 204 -28.76 -53.12 -40.82
CA VAL A 204 -27.35 -53.46 -40.94
C VAL A 204 -26.67 -53.10 -39.63
N LEU A 205 -25.99 -54.06 -39.03
CA LEU A 205 -25.21 -53.87 -37.82
C LEU A 205 -23.74 -54.15 -38.09
N LEU A 206 -22.84 -53.52 -37.33
CA LEU A 206 -21.41 -53.78 -37.31
C LEU A 206 -21.03 -54.41 -35.97
N SER A 207 -20.35 -55.55 -35.99
CA SER A 207 -19.67 -56.11 -34.82
C SER A 207 -18.17 -56.11 -35.07
N ALA A 208 -17.37 -55.82 -34.04
CA ALA A 208 -15.93 -55.67 -34.21
C ALA A 208 -15.13 -55.97 -32.94
N SER A 209 -13.86 -56.29 -33.17
CA SER A 209 -12.82 -56.49 -32.14
C SER A 209 -12.61 -55.28 -31.23
N PHE A 210 -12.76 -54.04 -31.72
CA PHE A 210 -12.61 -52.83 -30.89
C PHE A 210 -13.73 -52.64 -29.86
N VAL A 211 -14.81 -53.41 -29.95
CA VAL A 211 -15.85 -53.52 -28.90
C VAL A 211 -15.88 -54.93 -28.29
N ASN A 212 -14.76 -55.65 -28.36
CA ASN A 212 -14.59 -57.02 -27.88
C ASN A 212 -15.66 -58.00 -28.40
N TRP A 213 -16.28 -57.72 -29.55
CA TRP A 213 -17.43 -58.48 -30.08
C TRP A 213 -18.66 -58.53 -29.17
N GLU A 214 -18.73 -57.68 -28.13
CA GLU A 214 -19.79 -57.70 -27.11
C GLU A 214 -21.02 -56.85 -27.49
N CYS A 215 -20.88 -55.97 -28.48
CA CYS A 215 -21.99 -55.15 -28.94
C CYS A 215 -22.04 -54.99 -30.47
N PHE A 216 -23.19 -54.47 -30.92
CA PHE A 216 -23.50 -54.22 -32.32
C PHE A 216 -23.77 -52.73 -32.53
N LEU A 217 -23.11 -52.14 -33.53
CA LEU A 217 -23.32 -50.75 -33.93
C LEU A 217 -24.29 -50.68 -35.10
N LEU A 218 -25.36 -49.90 -34.96
CA LEU A 218 -26.32 -49.70 -36.03
C LEU A 218 -25.71 -48.88 -37.16
N CYS A 219 -25.67 -49.44 -38.36
CA CYS A 219 -25.26 -48.75 -39.56
C CYS A 219 -26.42 -47.94 -40.14
N GLN A 220 -26.11 -46.75 -40.63
CA GLN A 220 -27.06 -45.89 -41.33
C GLN A 220 -26.96 -46.08 -42.83
N LYS A 221 -28.10 -45.91 -43.50
CA LYS A 221 -28.18 -45.82 -44.94
C LYS A 221 -27.57 -44.50 -45.42
N LEU A 222 -26.73 -44.51 -46.45
CA LEU A 222 -26.15 -43.26 -46.99
C LEU A 222 -27.21 -42.47 -47.76
N GLU A 223 -27.25 -41.16 -47.55
CA GLU A 223 -28.15 -40.26 -48.30
C GLU A 223 -27.86 -40.27 -49.80
N ASN A 224 -26.58 -40.40 -50.17
CA ASN A 224 -26.12 -40.32 -51.56
C ASN A 224 -26.11 -41.68 -52.29
N ASP A 225 -26.25 -42.81 -51.58
CA ASP A 225 -26.32 -44.15 -52.16
C ASP A 225 -27.20 -45.04 -51.28
N ALA A 226 -28.44 -45.26 -51.74
CA ALA A 226 -29.43 -46.04 -51.02
C ALA A 226 -29.08 -47.55 -50.94
N ASP A 227 -28.03 -48.03 -51.58
CA ASP A 227 -27.59 -49.42 -51.43
C ASP A 227 -26.45 -49.56 -50.43
N LYS A 228 -25.94 -48.44 -49.88
CA LYS A 228 -24.85 -48.44 -48.91
C LYS A 228 -25.33 -48.17 -47.49
N PHE A 229 -24.73 -48.92 -46.58
CA PHE A 229 -24.87 -48.73 -45.14
C PHE A 229 -23.50 -48.54 -44.51
N GLY A 230 -23.40 -47.75 -43.46
CA GLY A 230 -22.18 -47.67 -42.67
C GLY A 230 -22.30 -46.91 -41.37
N VAL A 231 -21.19 -46.82 -40.63
CA VAL A 231 -21.13 -46.14 -39.33
C VAL A 231 -19.78 -45.47 -39.13
N TRP A 232 -19.81 -44.28 -38.51
CA TRP A 232 -18.61 -43.59 -38.05
C TRP A 232 -18.24 -44.08 -36.66
N VAL A 233 -16.98 -44.46 -36.48
CA VAL A 233 -16.42 -44.91 -35.21
C VAL A 233 -15.10 -44.17 -34.96
N ASP A 234 -14.95 -43.60 -33.77
CA ASP A 234 -13.67 -43.04 -33.32
C ASP A 234 -12.90 -44.13 -32.57
N ILE A 235 -11.76 -44.59 -33.08
CA ILE A 235 -10.95 -45.69 -32.53
C ILE A 235 -9.45 -45.37 -32.56
N PRO A 236 -8.63 -45.90 -31.64
CA PRO A 236 -7.20 -45.64 -31.66
C PRO A 236 -6.51 -46.31 -32.87
N PRO A 237 -5.27 -45.92 -33.23
CA PRO A 237 -4.50 -46.62 -34.24
C PRO A 237 -4.33 -48.10 -33.89
N GLY A 238 -4.45 -48.97 -34.89
CA GLY A 238 -4.38 -50.41 -34.68
C GLY A 238 -5.04 -51.22 -35.80
N ARG A 239 -4.87 -52.54 -35.69
CA ARG A 239 -5.50 -53.50 -36.59
C ARG A 239 -6.79 -54.02 -35.97
N TYR A 240 -7.89 -53.87 -36.70
CA TYR A 240 -9.21 -54.27 -36.23
C TYR A 240 -9.86 -55.25 -37.18
N GLU A 241 -10.41 -56.32 -36.60
CA GLU A 241 -11.32 -57.25 -37.26
C GLU A 241 -12.77 -56.86 -37.00
N PHE A 242 -13.63 -57.07 -37.99
CA PHE A 242 -15.05 -56.75 -37.93
C PHE A 242 -15.88 -57.56 -38.93
N VAL A 243 -17.19 -57.58 -38.72
CA VAL A 243 -18.17 -58.24 -39.60
C VAL A 243 -19.48 -57.46 -39.57
N PHE A 244 -20.22 -57.49 -40.68
CA PHE A 244 -21.56 -56.93 -40.74
C PHE A 244 -22.61 -57.99 -40.47
N ILE A 245 -23.73 -57.59 -39.88
CA ILE A 245 -24.93 -58.40 -39.80
C ILE A 245 -26.00 -57.71 -40.62
N VAL A 246 -26.35 -58.30 -41.75
CA VAL A 246 -27.30 -57.77 -42.73
C VAL A 246 -28.59 -58.58 -42.64
N ASP A 247 -29.65 -57.96 -42.14
CA ASP A 247 -30.96 -58.62 -41.88
C ASP A 247 -30.83 -59.97 -41.14
N GLY A 248 -29.93 -60.02 -40.16
CA GLY A 248 -29.68 -61.21 -39.32
C GLY A 248 -28.61 -62.17 -39.83
N ASN A 249 -28.05 -61.95 -41.03
CA ASN A 249 -27.00 -62.79 -41.61
C ASN A 249 -25.62 -62.16 -41.43
N TRP A 250 -24.65 -62.96 -40.98
CA TRP A 250 -23.24 -62.56 -40.89
C TRP A 250 -22.64 -62.44 -42.29
N THR A 251 -22.18 -61.24 -42.63
CA THR A 251 -21.78 -60.88 -43.99
C THR A 251 -20.48 -60.07 -43.97
N THR A 252 -19.54 -60.44 -44.83
CA THR A 252 -18.33 -59.64 -45.10
C THR A 252 -18.58 -58.67 -46.27
N SER A 253 -18.09 -57.44 -46.14
CA SER A 253 -18.09 -56.45 -47.22
C SER A 253 -16.92 -56.72 -48.17
N GLU A 254 -17.19 -56.66 -49.48
CA GLU A 254 -16.18 -56.79 -50.55
C GLU A 254 -15.20 -55.62 -50.59
N ASN A 255 -15.54 -54.51 -49.92
CA ASN A 255 -14.70 -53.30 -49.87
C ASN A 255 -13.48 -53.44 -48.94
N TYR A 256 -13.37 -54.55 -48.20
CA TYR A 256 -12.30 -54.77 -47.23
C TYR A 256 -11.65 -56.13 -47.41
N ALA A 257 -10.38 -56.22 -47.06
CA ALA A 257 -9.67 -57.48 -46.98
C ALA A 257 -10.32 -58.40 -45.93
N THR A 258 -10.21 -59.71 -46.14
CA THR A 258 -10.73 -60.73 -45.22
C THR A 258 -9.61 -61.51 -44.53
N CYS A 259 -9.91 -62.06 -43.37
CA CYS A 259 -9.03 -62.97 -42.62
C CYS A 259 -9.85 -64.12 -42.01
N TRP A 260 -9.22 -65.27 -41.84
CA TRP A 260 -9.82 -66.42 -41.14
C TRP A 260 -10.03 -66.09 -39.67
N ASN A 261 -11.19 -66.46 -39.14
CA ASN A 261 -11.48 -66.37 -37.71
C ASN A 261 -11.47 -67.76 -37.03
N GLU A 262 -11.57 -67.76 -35.71
CA GLU A 262 -11.51 -68.98 -34.87
C GLU A 262 -12.69 -69.94 -35.10
N HIS A 263 -13.77 -69.47 -35.71
CA HIS A 263 -14.97 -70.27 -36.01
C HIS A 263 -14.93 -70.93 -37.40
N GLY A 264 -13.80 -70.84 -38.11
CA GLY A 264 -13.66 -71.38 -39.46
C GLY A 264 -14.49 -70.61 -40.50
N THR A 265 -14.80 -69.33 -40.23
CA THR A 265 -15.40 -68.41 -41.19
C THR A 265 -14.44 -67.22 -41.43
N HIS A 266 -14.91 -66.17 -42.10
CA HIS A 266 -14.09 -65.00 -42.43
C HIS A 266 -14.64 -63.75 -41.76
N ASN A 267 -13.73 -62.92 -41.24
CA ASN A 267 -13.98 -61.54 -40.85
C ASN A 267 -13.41 -60.61 -41.92
N ASN A 268 -13.92 -59.37 -42.01
CA ASN A 268 -13.15 -58.29 -42.62
C ASN A 268 -12.12 -57.76 -41.61
N TRP A 269 -11.04 -57.16 -42.11
CA TRP A 269 -10.09 -56.44 -41.26
C TRP A 269 -9.62 -55.13 -41.90
N ARG A 270 -9.19 -54.19 -41.05
CA ARG A 270 -8.68 -52.87 -41.45
C ARG A 270 -7.60 -52.39 -40.48
N ASN A 271 -6.56 -51.77 -41.02
CA ASN A 271 -5.58 -51.02 -40.22
C ASN A 271 -5.98 -49.55 -40.11
N VAL A 272 -5.74 -48.96 -38.96
CA VAL A 272 -5.97 -47.55 -38.65
C VAL A 272 -4.64 -46.95 -38.20
N ASP A 273 -4.21 -45.88 -38.87
CA ASP A 273 -2.95 -45.16 -38.63
C ASP A 273 -3.21 -43.75 -38.03
#